data_AF-A0A1I2EI18-F1
#
_entry.id   AF-A0A1I2EI18-F1
#
_cell.length_a   1.000
_cell.length_b   1.000
_cell.length_c   1.000
_cell.angle_alpha   90.00
_cell.angle_beta   90.00
_cell.angle_gamma   90.00
#
_symmetry.space_group_name_H-M   'P 1'
#
loop_
_entity.id
_entity.type
_entity.pdbx_description
1 polymer ?
#
loop_
_entity_poly.entity_id
_entity_poly.type
_entity_poly.pdbx_seq_one_letter_code
_entity_poly.pdbx_strand_id
1 'polypeptide(L)' 'MGPMSPQQHEWIIRPLVDAGLGLDLIRDLLFRLGFAAVVSEGRSTAAAVASLVSDQPAGVQAAWHEVIDRMISLHGTPA' A
#
# COMPACT_ATOMS: atom_id res chain seq x y z
N MET A 1 -2.66 6.08 -19.49
CA MET A 1 -2.75 6.23 -18.01
C MET A 1 -2.57 7.71 -17.70
N GLY A 2 -3.62 8.40 -17.27
CA GLY A 2 -3.48 9.75 -16.72
C GLY A 2 -2.91 9.67 -15.29
N PRO A 3 -2.15 10.66 -14.82
CA PRO A 3 -1.71 10.69 -13.43
C PRO A 3 -2.94 10.67 -12.50
N MET A 4 -2.90 9.87 -11.43
CA MET A 4 -3.93 9.92 -10.40
C MET A 4 -4.03 11.33 -9.83
N SER A 5 -5.26 11.77 -9.53
CA SER A 5 -5.45 13.09 -8.94
C SER A 5 -4.86 13.11 -7.51
N PRO A 6 -4.41 14.28 -7.02
CA PRO A 6 -3.92 14.41 -5.64
C PRO A 6 -4.90 13.88 -4.59
N GLN A 7 -6.21 14.05 -4.83
CA GLN A 7 -7.28 13.56 -3.96
C GLN A 7 -7.37 12.03 -3.94
N GLN A 8 -7.09 11.35 -5.06
CA GLN A 8 -7.04 9.89 -5.10
C GLN A 8 -5.85 9.36 -4.31
N HIS A 9 -4.69 10.01 -4.40
CA HIS A 9 -3.52 9.66 -3.58
C HIS A 9 -3.79 9.80 -2.09
N GLU A 10 -4.39 10.91 -1.67
CA GLU A 10 -4.76 11.14 -0.27
C GLU A 10 -5.77 10.10 0.22
N TRP A 11 -6.78 9.77 -0.60
CA TRP A 11 -7.75 8.74 -0.26
C TRP A 11 -7.11 7.35 -0.09
N ILE A 12 -6.13 7.00 -0.93
CA ILE A 12 -5.43 5.71 -0.83
C ILE A 12 -4.64 5.61 0.48
N ILE A 13 -3.89 6.65 0.87
CA ILE A 13 -3.01 6.60 2.05
C ILE A 13 -3.72 6.93 3.37
N ARG A 14 -4.95 7.45 3.31
CA ARG A 14 -5.72 7.87 4.49
C ARG A 14 -5.78 6.83 5.61
N PRO A 15 -6.00 5.53 5.35
CA PRO A 15 -6.03 4.51 6.42
C PRO A 15 -4.71 4.42 7.19
N LEU A 16 -3.56 4.60 6.53
CA LEU A 16 -2.25 4.55 7.17
C LEU A 16 -2.00 5.79 8.03
N VAL A 17 -2.44 6.95 7.54
CA VAL A 17 -2.37 8.21 8.30
C VAL A 17 -3.27 8.15 9.53
N ASP A 18 -4.50 7.64 9.39
CA ASP A 18 -5.46 7.49 10.48
C ASP A 18 -5.01 6.42 11.50
N ALA A 19 -4.24 5.41 11.06
CA ALA A 19 -3.58 4.43 11.94
C ALA A 19 -2.33 5.00 12.66
N GLY A 20 -1.98 6.27 12.42
CA GLY A 20 -0.90 6.96 13.11
C GLY A 20 0.48 6.83 12.44
N LEU A 21 0.56 6.33 11.19
CA LEU A 21 1.83 6.31 10.48
C LEU A 21 2.16 7.70 9.93
N GLY A 22 3.39 8.14 10.20
CA GLY A 22 3.97 9.31 9.54
C GLY A 22 4.19 9.05 8.05
N LEU A 23 4.09 10.11 7.24
CA LEU A 23 4.28 10.04 5.79
C LEU A 23 5.65 9.49 5.37
N ASP A 24 6.70 9.78 6.14
CA ASP A 24 8.05 9.25 5.84
C ASP A 24 8.09 7.71 6.02
N LEU A 25 7.45 7.17 7.06
CA LEU A 25 7.38 5.72 7.27
C LEU A 25 6.53 5.04 6.18
N ILE A 26 5.44 5.68 5.77
CA ILE A 26 4.62 5.21 4.64
C ILE A 26 5.47 5.17 3.36
N ARG A 27 6.27 6.21 3.10
CA ARG A 27 7.14 6.28 1.92
C ARG A 27 8.19 5.16 1.93
N ASP A 28 8.82 4.91 3.07
CA ASP A 28 9.82 3.84 3.22
C ASP A 28 9.22 2.44 3.02
N LEU A 29 8.02 2.20 3.56
CA LEU A 29 7.30 0.93 3.38
C LEU A 29 6.86 0.73 1.92
N LEU A 30 6.34 1.77 1.27
CA LEU A 30 6.01 1.73 -0.17
C LEU A 30 7.26 1.46 -1.02
N PHE A 31 8.39 2.09 -0.69
CA PHE A 31 9.64 1.88 -1.41
C PHE A 31 10.13 0.44 -1.27
N ARG A 32 10.14 -0.10 -0.04
CA ARG A 32 10.51 -1.50 0.20
C ARG A 32 9.57 -2.49 -0.48
N LEU A 33 8.27 -2.21 -0.50
CA LEU A 33 7.28 -3.03 -1.19
C LEU A 33 7.51 -3.05 -2.70
N GLY A 34 7.69 -1.88 -3.31
CA GLY A 34 7.99 -1.75 -4.74
C GLY A 34 9.29 -2.47 -5.12
N PHE A 35 10.33 -2.31 -4.29
CA PHE A 35 11.59 -3.01 -4.46
C PHE A 35 11.41 -4.54 -4.37
N ALA A 36 10.71 -5.04 -3.35
CA ALA A 36 10.44 -6.47 -3.18
C ALA A 36 9.65 -7.05 -4.37
N ALA A 37 8.71 -6.28 -4.94
CA ALA A 37 7.94 -6.69 -6.11
C ALA A 37 8.83 -6.83 -7.37
N VAL A 38 9.77 -5.88 -7.58
CA VAL A 38 10.73 -5.95 -8.71
C VAL A 38 11.70 -7.12 -8.53
N VAL A 39 12.26 -7.28 -7.33
CA VAL A 39 13.24 -8.34 -7.03
C VAL A 39 12.61 -9.74 -7.06
N SER A 40 11.32 -9.86 -6.72
CA SER A 40 10.60 -11.15 -6.69
C SER A 40 9.86 -11.48 -8.00
N GLU A 41 10.14 -10.77 -9.10
CA GLU A 41 9.45 -10.91 -10.40
C GLU A 41 7.92 -10.85 -10.30
N GLY A 42 7.37 -10.03 -9.40
CA GLY A 42 5.93 -9.82 -9.24
C GLY A 42 5.13 -11.01 -8.66
N ARG A 43 5.77 -12.13 -8.30
CA ARG A 43 5.06 -13.34 -7.82
C ARG A 43 4.54 -13.28 -6.38
N SER A 44 4.79 -12.20 -5.63
CA SER A 44 4.61 -12.20 -4.17
C SER A 44 4.14 -10.87 -3.57
N THR A 45 3.37 -10.04 -4.27
CA THR A 45 3.00 -8.71 -3.72
C THR A 45 2.20 -8.82 -2.43
N ALA A 46 1.19 -9.69 -2.33
CA ALA A 46 0.38 -9.83 -1.12
C ALA A 46 1.14 -10.48 0.06
N ALA A 47 1.92 -11.54 -0.20
CA ALA A 47 2.73 -12.19 0.83
C ALA A 47 3.92 -11.33 1.27
N ALA A 48 4.50 -10.53 0.36
CA ALA A 48 5.51 -9.53 0.69
C ALA A 48 4.91 -8.40 1.53
N VAL A 49 3.70 -7.92 1.24
CA VAL A 49 3.00 -6.93 2.09
C VAL A 49 2.83 -7.51 3.50
N ALA A 50 2.29 -8.72 3.63
CA ALA A 50 2.08 -9.37 4.93
C ALA A 50 3.39 -9.53 5.71
N SER A 51 4.50 -9.87 5.03
CA SER A 51 5.82 -9.94 5.65
C SER A 51 6.43 -8.58 5.96
N LEU A 52 6.08 -7.51 5.24
CA LEU A 52 6.63 -6.17 5.44
C LEU A 52 6.01 -5.46 6.65
N VAL A 53 4.75 -5.79 6.95
CA VAL A 53 3.96 -5.16 8.01
C VAL A 53 3.80 -6.06 9.24
N SER A 54 4.39 -7.26 9.25
CA SER A 54 4.24 -8.23 10.34
C SER A 54 4.71 -7.69 11.69
N ASP A 55 5.72 -6.81 11.68
CA ASP A 55 6.28 -6.19 12.89
C ASP A 55 5.49 -4.94 13.34
N GLN A 56 4.46 -4.53 12.59
CA GLN A 56 3.64 -3.37 12.90
C GLN A 56 2.43 -3.75 13.77
N PRO A 57 1.86 -2.80 14.54
CA PRO A 57 0.64 -3.02 15.31
C PRO A 57 -0.53 -3.49 14.44
N ALA A 58 -1.45 -4.29 14.99
CA ALA A 58 -2.58 -4.87 14.24
C ALA A 58 -3.43 -3.82 13.48
N GLY A 59 -3.61 -2.62 14.03
CA GLY A 59 -4.32 -1.52 13.36
C GLY A 59 -3.61 -1.02 12.10
N VAL A 60 -2.27 -1.02 12.11
CA VAL A 60 -1.44 -0.66 10.95
C VAL A 60 -1.50 -1.75 9.89
N GLN A 61 -1.49 -3.03 10.29
CA GLN A 61 -1.61 -4.14 9.35
C GLN A 61 -2.96 -4.12 8.62
N ALA A 62 -4.06 -3.86 9.36
CA ALA A 62 -5.39 -3.73 8.79
C ALA A 62 -5.47 -2.55 7.81
N ALA A 63 -4.90 -1.40 8.17
CA ALA A 63 -4.82 -0.23 7.30
C ALA A 63 -4.06 -0.52 6.00
N TRP A 64 -2.97 -1.30 6.06
CA TRP A 64 -2.21 -1.71 4.87
C TRP A 64 -3.01 -2.60 3.93
N HIS A 65 -3.77 -3.56 4.45
CA HIS A 65 -4.68 -4.37 3.62
C HIS A 65 -5.72 -3.49 2.93
N GLU A 66 -6.30 -2.52 3.63
CA GLU A 66 -7.27 -1.60 3.06
C GLU A 66 -6.67 -0.71 1.95
N VAL A 67 -5.44 -0.23 2.12
CA VAL A 67 -4.73 0.54 1.07
C VAL A 67 -4.51 -0.30 -0.19
N ILE A 68 -4.08 -1.56 -0.04
CA ILE A 68 -3.85 -2.46 -1.17
C ILE A 68 -5.17 -2.79 -1.88
N ASP A 69 -6.24 -3.06 -1.15
CA ASP A 69 -7.57 -3.31 -1.73
C ASP A 69 -8.09 -2.09 -2.49
N ARG A 70 -7.89 -0.87 -1.96
CA ARG A 70 -8.22 0.39 -2.65
C ARG A 70 -7.41 0.56 -3.94
N MET A 71 -6.11 0.26 -3.89
CA MET A 71 -5.24 0.31 -5.08
C MET A 71 -5.67 -0.70 -6.15
N ILE A 72 -5.97 -1.95 -5.77
CA ILE A 72 -6.44 -3.00 -6.70
C ILE A 72 -7.81 -2.60 -7.29
N SER A 73 -8.73 -2.10 -6.47
CA SER A 73 -10.07 -1.67 -6.92
C SER A 73 -10.00 -0.51 -7.92
N LEU A 74 -9.06 0.42 -7.74
CA LEU A 74 -8.81 1.51 -8.69
C LEU A 74 -8.24 1.03 -10.03
N HIS A 75 -7.51 -0.10 -10.05
CA HIS A 75 -6.99 -0.70 -11.28
C HIS A 75 -7.95 -1.74 -11.88
N GLY A 76 -8.92 -2.22 -11.10
CA GLY A 76 -9.82 -3.31 -11.44
C GLY A 76 -11.17 -2.88 -12.00
N THR A 77 -11.31 -1.70 -12.60
CA THR A 77 -12.53 -1.36 -13.37
C THR A 77 -12.46 -2.07 -14.73
N PRO A 78 -13.24 -3.14 -15.01
CA PRO A 78 -13.45 -3.58 -16.37
C PRO A 78 -14.39 -2.58 -17.05
N ALA A 79 -14.01 -2.15 -18.26
CA ALA A 79 -14.96 -1.60 -19.21
C ALA A 79 -15.91 -2.70 -19.70
#